data_AF-A0A4R3K732-F1
#
_entry.id   AF-A0A4R3K732-F1
#
_cell.length_a   1.000
_cell.length_b   1.000
_cell.length_c   1.000
_cell.angle_alpha   90.00
_cell.angle_beta   90.00
_cell.angle_gamma   90.00
#
_symmetry.space_group_name_H-M   'P 1'
#
loop_
_entity.id
_entity.type
_entity.pdbx_description
1 polymer ?
#
loop_
_entity_poly.entity_id
_entity_poly.type
_entity_poly.pdbx_seq_one_letter_code
_entity_poly.pdbx_strand_id
1 'polypeptide(L)'
;MNKETAEQLVRAAALDAVREFEKEQKKNKRVHVFQNAKKLMENYNRICQSVREGVSEISDMDNSIELEEFTEEDIYINSILKSKLRSIVMIAHIDKCLKLLEEEEYQKGTPEKYLAFKYFYLDEMTYENVEKVYGYGERTVRRWVTELTGILGVYLFGSDAIMLE
;
A
#
# COMPACT_ATOMS: atom_id res chain seq x y z
N MET A 1 -32.61 35.42 25.08
CA MET A 1 -31.84 34.18 25.34
C MET A 1 -31.07 34.40 26.64
N ASN A 2 -31.20 33.51 27.62
CA ASN A 2 -30.48 33.69 28.89
C ASN A 2 -28.99 33.32 28.70
N LYS A 3 -28.08 33.97 29.42
CA LYS A 3 -26.63 33.80 29.22
C LYS A 3 -26.19 32.33 29.35
N GLU A 4 -26.81 31.62 30.28
CA GLU A 4 -26.59 30.20 30.54
C GLU A 4 -27.02 29.30 29.37
N THR A 5 -28.13 29.65 28.71
CA THR A 5 -28.61 28.95 27.50
C THR A 5 -27.69 29.21 26.30
N ALA A 6 -27.13 30.42 26.20
CA ALA A 6 -26.15 30.77 25.18
C ALA A 6 -24.84 29.99 25.37
N GLU A 7 -24.34 29.90 26.60
CA GLU A 7 -23.12 29.15 26.92
C GLU A 7 -23.27 27.64 26.68
N GLN A 8 -24.43 27.07 27.02
CA GLN A 8 -24.74 25.66 26.71
C GLN A 8 -24.80 25.40 25.21
N LEU A 9 -25.43 26.30 24.44
CA LEU A 9 -25.49 26.20 22.98
C LEU A 9 -24.08 26.24 22.35
N VAL A 10 -23.23 27.15 22.82
CA VAL A 10 -21.84 27.29 22.34
C VAL A 10 -21.02 26.03 22.65
N ARG A 11 -21.13 25.48 23.87
CA ARG A 11 -20.43 24.23 24.22
C ARG A 11 -20.92 23.04 23.39
N ALA A 12 -22.23 22.92 23.18
CA ALA A 12 -22.79 21.85 22.35
C ALA A 12 -22.29 21.95 20.90
N ALA A 13 -22.33 23.15 20.31
CA ALA A 13 -21.81 23.39 18.97
C ALA A 13 -20.30 23.09 18.85
N ALA A 14 -19.50 23.48 19.86
CA ALA A 14 -18.07 23.18 19.88
C ALA A 14 -17.79 21.67 19.98
N LEU A 15 -18.53 20.94 20.82
CA LEU A 15 -18.41 19.49 20.94
C LEU A 15 -18.82 18.75 19.66
N ASP A 16 -19.91 19.19 19.02
CA ASP A 16 -20.36 18.62 17.76
C ASP A 16 -19.35 18.89 16.63
N ALA A 17 -18.77 20.09 16.58
CA ALA A 17 -17.71 20.42 15.61
C ALA A 17 -16.46 19.54 15.81
N VAL A 18 -16.01 19.33 17.06
CA VAL A 18 -14.88 18.43 17.35
C VAL A 18 -15.21 17.00 16.93
N ARG A 19 -16.42 16.51 17.23
CA ARG A 19 -16.84 15.16 16.87
C ARG A 19 -16.88 14.93 15.36
N GLU A 20 -17.44 15.89 14.61
CA GLU A 20 -17.47 15.81 13.15
C GLU A 20 -16.06 15.92 12.54
N PHE A 21 -15.20 16.79 13.09
CA PHE A 21 -13.81 16.89 12.67
C PHE A 21 -13.05 15.57 12.92
N GLU A 22 -13.20 14.96 14.10
CA GLU A 22 -12.58 13.66 14.40
C GLU A 22 -13.07 12.57 13.43
N LYS A 23 -14.38 12.48 13.17
CA LYS A 23 -14.93 11.55 12.18
C LYS A 23 -14.35 11.77 10.79
N GLU A 24 -14.24 13.01 10.35
CA GLU A 24 -13.68 13.36 9.04
C GLU A 24 -12.21 12.97 8.94
N GLN A 25 -11.42 13.27 9.98
CA GLN A 25 -10.03 12.81 10.08
C GLN A 25 -9.94 11.29 10.09
N LYS A 26 -10.89 10.61 10.76
CA LYS A 26 -10.92 9.14 10.76
C LYS A 26 -11.15 8.59 9.35
N LYS A 27 -12.07 9.18 8.60
CA LYS A 27 -12.36 8.82 7.21
C LYS A 27 -11.18 9.09 6.28
N ASN A 28 -10.53 10.25 6.43
CA ASN A 28 -9.36 10.64 5.62
C ASN A 28 -8.20 9.65 5.78
N LYS A 29 -7.95 9.16 7.00
CA LYS A 29 -6.92 8.13 7.25
C LYS A 29 -7.26 6.80 6.57
N ARG A 30 -8.49 6.30 6.68
CA ARG A 30 -8.91 5.05 6.01
C ARG A 30 -8.75 5.15 4.49
N VAL A 31 -9.15 6.29 3.91
CA VAL A 31 -8.98 6.57 2.48
C VAL A 31 -7.50 6.60 2.09
N HIS A 32 -6.66 7.23 2.91
CA HIS A 32 -5.23 7.33 2.65
C HIS A 32 -4.53 5.97 2.68
N VAL A 33 -4.88 5.09 3.63
CA VAL A 33 -4.35 3.72 3.73
C VAL A 33 -4.68 2.91 2.47
N PHE A 34 -5.94 2.93 2.04
CA PHE A 34 -6.36 2.26 0.81
C PHE A 34 -5.62 2.83 -0.40
N GLN A 35 -5.52 4.16 -0.52
CA GLN A 35 -4.81 4.82 -1.61
C GLN A 35 -3.33 4.46 -1.64
N ASN A 36 -2.69 4.33 -0.47
CA ASN A 36 -1.30 3.93 -0.36
C ASN A 36 -1.09 2.47 -0.79
N ALA A 37 -1.91 1.55 -0.29
CA ALA A 37 -1.86 0.14 -0.69
C ALA A 37 -2.07 0.00 -2.20
N LYS A 38 -3.07 0.70 -2.74
CA LYS A 38 -3.35 0.77 -4.18
C LYS A 38 -2.13 1.25 -4.97
N LYS A 39 -1.57 2.41 -4.62
CA LYS A 39 -0.39 2.98 -5.31
C LYS A 39 0.82 2.06 -5.25
N LEU A 40 1.01 1.38 -4.11
CA LEU A 40 2.10 0.44 -3.93
C LEU A 40 1.96 -0.74 -4.90
N MET A 41 0.77 -1.33 -4.97
CA MET A 41 0.50 -2.45 -5.88
C MET A 41 0.53 -2.04 -7.36
N GLU A 42 0.04 -0.85 -7.72
CA GLU A 42 0.15 -0.31 -9.09
C GLU A 42 1.61 -0.13 -9.55
N ASN A 43 2.56 -0.04 -8.61
CA ASN A 43 3.99 0.12 -8.93
C ASN A 43 4.84 -1.07 -8.49
N TYR A 44 4.26 -2.12 -7.92
CA TYR A 44 5.01 -3.23 -7.32
C TYR A 44 5.94 -3.90 -8.34
N ASN A 45 5.44 -4.22 -9.54
CA ASN A 45 6.24 -4.82 -10.60
C ASN A 45 7.38 -3.91 -11.08
N ARG A 46 7.12 -2.60 -11.20
CA ARG A 46 8.15 -1.60 -11.56
C ARG A 46 9.25 -1.50 -10.51
N ILE A 47 8.88 -1.55 -9.23
CA ILE A 47 9.84 -1.56 -8.12
C ILE A 47 10.68 -2.84 -8.16
N CYS A 48 10.05 -4.00 -8.37
CA CYS A 48 10.74 -5.28 -8.54
C CYS A 48 11.73 -5.25 -9.70
N GLN A 49 11.30 -4.75 -10.87
CA GLN A 49 12.15 -4.60 -12.04
C GLN A 49 13.35 -3.69 -11.75
N SER A 50 13.10 -2.50 -11.18
CA SER A 50 14.16 -1.53 -10.87
C SER A 50 15.20 -2.09 -9.89
N VAL A 51 14.77 -2.88 -8.91
CA VAL A 51 15.70 -3.56 -7.99
C VAL A 51 16.51 -4.64 -8.71
N ARG A 52 15.88 -5.47 -9.55
CA ARG A 52 16.57 -6.53 -10.31
C ARG A 52 17.63 -5.97 -11.25
N GLU A 53 17.28 -4.94 -12.03
CA GLU A 53 18.20 -4.27 -12.95
C GLU A 53 19.39 -3.65 -12.19
N GLY A 54 19.11 -2.92 -11.10
CA GLY A 54 20.17 -2.29 -10.31
C GLY A 54 21.11 -3.27 -9.59
N VAL A 55 20.64 -4.47 -9.21
CA VAL A 55 21.53 -5.51 -8.65
C VAL A 55 22.44 -6.11 -9.71
N SER A 56 21.92 -6.32 -10.93
CA SER A 56 22.72 -6.82 -12.07
C SER A 56 23.85 -5.86 -12.41
N GLU A 57 23.57 -4.55 -12.45
CA GLU A 57 24.56 -3.52 -12.72
C GLU A 57 25.70 -3.50 -11.69
N ILE A 58 25.39 -3.77 -10.41
CA ILE A 58 26.40 -3.82 -9.33
C ILE A 58 27.24 -5.10 -9.43
N SER A 59 26.64 -6.25 -9.74
CA SER A 59 27.40 -7.51 -9.86
C SER A 59 28.40 -7.49 -11.01
N ASP A 60 28.14 -6.68 -12.04
CA ASP A 60 28.99 -6.53 -13.21
C ASP A 60 30.14 -5.52 -12.98
N MET A 61 30.17 -4.84 -11.83
CA MET A 61 31.16 -3.82 -11.48
C MET A 61 32.35 -4.44 -10.73
N ASP A 62 33.56 -4.24 -11.25
CA ASP A 62 34.81 -4.77 -10.68
C ASP A 62 35.12 -4.08 -9.34
N ASN A 63 35.27 -4.87 -8.26
CA ASN A 63 35.31 -4.38 -6.87
C ASN A 63 36.73 -3.93 -6.44
N SER A 64 37.33 -2.98 -7.16
CA SER A 64 38.54 -2.28 -6.71
C SER A 64 38.17 -0.92 -6.11
N ILE A 65 37.60 -0.90 -4.90
CA ILE A 65 37.33 0.33 -4.16
C ILE A 65 38.44 0.49 -3.12
N GLU A 66 39.43 1.34 -3.42
CA GLU A 66 40.43 1.79 -2.46
C GLU A 66 39.83 2.82 -1.49
N LEU A 67 40.33 2.81 -0.25
CA LEU A 67 39.88 3.67 0.85
C LEU A 67 40.41 5.11 0.66
N GLU A 68 39.74 5.93 -0.15
CA GLU A 68 39.94 7.39 -0.21
C GLU A 68 38.77 8.18 0.41
N GLU A 69 39.01 9.47 0.67
CA GLU A 69 38.00 10.40 1.23
C GLU A 69 36.75 10.49 0.33
N PHE A 70 35.56 10.43 0.94
CA PHE A 70 34.29 10.45 0.21
C PHE A 70 34.15 11.67 -0.69
N THR A 71 34.02 11.42 -2.00
CA THR A 71 33.70 12.42 -3.02
C THR A 71 32.19 12.70 -3.07
N GLU A 72 31.78 13.77 -3.77
CA GLU A 72 30.34 14.03 -4.03
C GLU A 72 29.69 12.87 -4.82
N GLU A 73 30.46 12.20 -5.68
CA GLU A 73 30.02 11.02 -6.42
C GLU A 73 29.73 9.84 -5.48
N ASP A 74 30.57 9.61 -4.47
CA ASP A 74 30.34 8.57 -3.47
C ASP A 74 29.09 8.82 -2.64
N ILE A 75 28.80 10.08 -2.30
CA ILE A 75 27.56 10.45 -1.58
C ILE A 75 26.34 10.13 -2.44
N TYR A 76 26.40 10.47 -3.74
CA TYR A 76 25.34 10.18 -4.69
C TYR A 76 25.11 8.67 -4.85
N ILE A 77 26.17 7.89 -5.05
CA ILE A 77 26.12 6.42 -5.14
C ILE A 77 25.51 5.82 -3.87
N ASN A 78 25.97 6.26 -2.69
CA ASN A 78 25.42 5.82 -1.40
C ASN A 78 23.92 6.13 -1.26
N SER A 79 23.45 7.26 -1.80
CA SER A 79 22.02 7.61 -1.77
C SER A 79 21.18 6.64 -2.62
N ILE A 80 21.70 6.24 -3.79
CA ILE A 80 21.08 5.24 -4.67
C ILE A 80 21.03 3.88 -3.98
N LEU A 81 22.16 3.43 -3.43
CA LEU A 81 22.26 2.15 -2.71
C LEU A 81 21.26 2.08 -1.55
N LYS A 82 21.16 3.14 -0.73
CA LYS A 82 20.16 3.23 0.35
C LYS A 82 18.72 3.16 -0.17
N SER A 83 18.44 3.80 -1.30
CA SER A 83 17.11 3.76 -1.93
C SER A 83 16.76 2.34 -2.43
N LYS A 84 17.72 1.64 -3.04
CA LYS A 84 17.55 0.25 -3.50
C LYS A 84 17.37 -0.71 -2.33
N LEU A 85 18.18 -0.59 -1.28
CA LEU A 85 18.02 -1.40 -0.06
C LEU A 85 16.64 -1.22 0.57
N ARG A 86 16.15 0.02 0.65
CA ARG A 86 14.78 0.31 1.12
C ARG A 86 13.74 -0.40 0.25
N SER A 87 13.92 -0.37 -1.07
CA SER A 87 13.02 -1.04 -2.02
C SER A 87 13.03 -2.56 -1.86
N ILE A 88 14.21 -3.17 -1.65
CA ILE A 88 14.34 -4.61 -1.37
C ILE A 88 13.55 -5.00 -0.12
N VAL A 89 13.72 -4.25 0.98
CA VAL A 89 12.98 -4.49 2.23
C VAL A 89 11.47 -4.33 2.00
N MET A 90 11.05 -3.32 1.24
CA MET A 90 9.64 -3.12 0.90
C MET A 90 9.06 -4.27 0.07
N ILE A 91 9.78 -4.77 -0.94
CA ILE A 91 9.34 -5.93 -1.73
C ILE A 91 9.16 -7.14 -0.82
N ALA A 92 10.15 -7.45 0.02
CA ALA A 92 10.07 -8.59 0.94
C ALA A 92 8.88 -8.48 1.92
N HIS A 93 8.58 -7.27 2.38
CA HIS A 93 7.39 -7.00 3.21
C HIS A 93 6.10 -7.24 2.45
N ILE A 94 5.97 -6.68 1.23
CA ILE A 94 4.79 -6.86 0.37
C ILE A 94 4.57 -8.34 0.07
N ASP A 95 5.62 -9.08 -0.30
CA ASP A 95 5.54 -10.51 -0.61
C ASP A 95 4.98 -11.32 0.57
N LYS A 96 5.37 -10.97 1.80
CA LYS A 96 4.84 -11.60 3.00
C LYS A 96 3.37 -11.23 3.21
N CYS A 97 3.00 -9.97 3.01
CA CYS A 97 1.61 -9.52 3.11
C CYS A 97 0.70 -10.17 2.04
N LEU A 98 1.20 -10.37 0.82
CA LEU A 98 0.48 -11.06 -0.25
C LEU A 98 0.22 -12.53 0.10
N LYS A 99 1.19 -13.22 0.70
CA LYS A 99 0.99 -14.60 1.20
C LYS A 99 -0.08 -14.66 2.29
N LEU A 100 -0.06 -13.73 3.24
CA LEU A 100 -1.09 -13.66 4.28
C LEU A 100 -2.48 -13.40 3.69
N LEU A 101 -2.58 -12.52 2.70
CA LEU A 101 -3.82 -12.24 1.98
C LEU A 101 -4.34 -13.47 1.22
N GLU A 102 -3.45 -14.21 0.57
CA GLU A 102 -3.78 -15.47 -0.10
C GLU A 102 -4.34 -16.48 0.89
N GLU A 103 -3.61 -16.72 2.00
CA GLU A 103 -4.00 -17.64 3.06
C GLU A 103 -5.35 -17.27 3.68
N GLU A 104 -5.60 -15.98 3.93
CA GLU A 104 -6.87 -15.49 4.45
C GLU A 104 -8.05 -15.82 3.52
N GLU A 105 -7.90 -15.61 2.21
CA GLU A 105 -8.96 -15.91 1.24
C GLU A 105 -9.17 -17.42 1.05
N TYR A 106 -8.11 -18.23 1.12
CA TYR A 106 -8.25 -19.68 1.17
C TYR A 106 -9.04 -20.14 2.41
N GLN A 107 -8.74 -19.56 3.59
CA GLN A 107 -9.45 -19.89 4.83
C GLN A 107 -10.92 -19.48 4.81
N LYS A 108 -11.25 -18.36 4.16
CA LYS A 108 -12.64 -17.91 3.95
C LYS A 108 -13.39 -18.72 2.89
N GLY A 109 -12.69 -19.58 2.13
CA GLY A 109 -13.27 -20.32 1.02
C GLY A 109 -13.56 -19.44 -0.21
N THR A 110 -12.81 -18.35 -0.37
CA THR A 110 -12.92 -17.39 -1.49
C THR A 110 -11.61 -17.21 -2.26
N PRO A 111 -10.84 -18.29 -2.59
CA PRO A 111 -9.57 -18.17 -3.30
C PRO A 111 -9.71 -17.48 -4.66
N GLU A 112 -10.91 -17.48 -5.24
CA GLU A 112 -11.23 -16.78 -6.48
C GLU A 112 -10.97 -15.28 -6.43
N LYS A 113 -11.19 -14.66 -5.26
CA LYS A 113 -10.93 -13.23 -5.09
C LYS A 113 -9.44 -12.94 -5.21
N TYR A 114 -8.61 -13.74 -4.53
CA TYR A 114 -7.16 -13.57 -4.56
C TYR A 114 -6.60 -13.82 -5.96
N LEU A 115 -7.13 -14.81 -6.68
CA LEU A 115 -6.72 -15.06 -8.05
C LEU A 115 -7.03 -13.89 -8.98
N ALA A 116 -8.23 -13.29 -8.86
CA ALA A 116 -8.58 -12.06 -9.58
C ALA A 116 -7.65 -10.88 -9.23
N PHE A 117 -7.30 -10.74 -7.95
CA PHE A 117 -6.34 -9.73 -7.47
C PHE A 117 -4.95 -9.94 -8.06
N LYS A 118 -4.45 -11.17 -8.05
CA LYS A 118 -3.17 -11.56 -8.64
C LYS A 118 -3.13 -11.26 -10.13
N TYR A 119 -4.16 -11.68 -10.89
CA TYR A 119 -4.21 -11.42 -12.32
C TYR A 119 -4.18 -9.92 -12.63
N PHE A 120 -4.89 -9.11 -11.86
CA PHE A 120 -4.90 -7.67 -12.06
C PHE A 120 -3.56 -7.00 -11.72
N TYR A 121 -3.01 -7.23 -10.53
CA TYR A 121 -1.82 -6.49 -10.07
C TYR A 121 -0.49 -7.14 -10.43
N LEU A 122 -0.37 -8.46 -10.30
CA LEU A 122 0.90 -9.17 -10.48
C LEU A 122 1.11 -9.52 -11.95
N ASP A 123 0.05 -9.97 -12.63
CA ASP A 123 0.10 -10.32 -14.06
C ASP A 123 -0.29 -9.14 -14.97
N GLU A 124 -0.52 -7.96 -14.40
CA GLU A 124 -0.81 -6.68 -15.09
C GLU A 124 -1.97 -6.74 -16.08
N MET A 125 -2.96 -7.59 -15.82
CA MET A 125 -4.13 -7.74 -16.69
C MET A 125 -5.13 -6.60 -16.48
N THR A 126 -5.81 -6.18 -17.54
CA THR A 126 -6.99 -5.32 -17.42
C THR A 126 -8.18 -6.09 -16.85
N TYR A 127 -9.15 -5.40 -16.25
CA TYR A 127 -10.34 -6.06 -15.70
C TYR A 127 -11.10 -6.89 -16.75
N GLU A 128 -11.16 -6.41 -18.00
CA GLU A 128 -11.80 -7.12 -19.11
C GLU A 128 -11.05 -8.40 -19.49
N ASN A 129 -9.72 -8.40 -19.39
CA ASN A 129 -8.91 -9.59 -19.65
C ASN A 129 -9.02 -10.60 -18.51
N VAL A 130 -9.10 -10.13 -17.26
CA VAL A 130 -9.38 -11.01 -16.11
C VAL A 130 -10.75 -11.67 -16.28
N GLU A 131 -11.77 -10.94 -16.68
CA GLU A 131 -13.10 -11.52 -16.98
C GLU A 131 -13.01 -12.63 -18.03
N LYS A 132 -12.30 -12.40 -19.15
CA LYS A 132 -12.18 -13.40 -20.22
C LYS A 132 -11.49 -14.69 -19.78
N VAL A 133 -10.46 -14.58 -18.95
CA VAL A 133 -9.70 -15.74 -18.46
C VAL A 133 -10.44 -16.43 -17.31
N TYR A 134 -11.11 -15.65 -16.47
CA TYR A 134 -11.60 -16.12 -15.18
C TYR A 134 -13.11 -16.39 -15.14
N GLY A 135 -13.87 -15.88 -16.12
CA GLY A 135 -15.30 -16.15 -16.29
C GLY A 135 -16.24 -15.34 -15.38
N TYR A 136 -15.71 -14.43 -14.56
CA TYR A 136 -16.50 -13.53 -13.71
C TYR A 136 -16.57 -12.14 -14.35
N GLY A 137 -17.76 -11.54 -14.35
CA GLY A 137 -17.97 -10.22 -14.95
C GLY A 137 -17.10 -9.12 -14.33
N GLU A 138 -16.68 -8.14 -15.14
CA GLU A 138 -15.77 -7.03 -14.78
C GLU A 138 -16.10 -6.38 -13.42
N ARG A 139 -17.40 -6.10 -13.16
CA ARG A 139 -17.86 -5.46 -11.91
C ARG A 139 -17.52 -6.29 -10.67
N THR A 140 -17.63 -7.60 -10.78
CA THR A 140 -17.31 -8.54 -9.69
C THR A 140 -15.81 -8.53 -9.43
N VAL A 141 -15.01 -8.62 -10.50
CA VAL A 141 -13.53 -8.56 -10.42
C VAL A 141 -13.09 -7.25 -9.76
N ARG A 142 -13.58 -6.11 -10.23
CA ARG A 142 -13.25 -4.79 -9.66
C ARG A 142 -13.59 -4.68 -8.18
N ARG A 143 -14.75 -5.22 -7.78
CA ARG A 143 -15.15 -5.25 -6.36
C ARG A 143 -14.16 -6.07 -5.54
N TRP A 144 -13.80 -7.27 -5.99
CA TRP A 144 -12.85 -8.14 -5.27
C TRP A 144 -11.46 -7.53 -5.18
N VAL A 145 -10.94 -6.97 -6.27
CA VAL A 145 -9.65 -6.27 -6.26
C VAL A 145 -9.65 -5.11 -5.26
N THR A 146 -10.73 -4.32 -5.24
CA THR A 146 -10.89 -3.21 -4.29
C THR A 146 -10.95 -3.70 -2.83
N GLU A 147 -11.75 -4.73 -2.57
CA GLU A 147 -11.89 -5.34 -1.24
C GLU A 147 -10.52 -5.83 -0.72
N LEU A 148 -9.82 -6.61 -1.52
CA LEU A 148 -8.52 -7.18 -1.17
C LEU A 148 -7.42 -6.12 -1.06
N THR A 149 -7.49 -5.04 -1.83
CA THR A 149 -6.57 -3.89 -1.65
C THR A 149 -6.76 -3.23 -0.28
N GLY A 150 -7.99 -3.15 0.21
CA GLY A 150 -8.28 -2.65 1.55
C GLY A 150 -7.71 -3.56 2.64
N ILE A 151 -7.90 -4.87 2.51
CA ILE A 151 -7.37 -5.87 3.45
C ILE A 151 -5.83 -5.87 3.41
N LEU A 152 -5.22 -5.84 2.23
CA LEU A 152 -3.78 -5.75 2.06
C LEU A 152 -3.20 -4.49 2.74
N GLY A 153 -3.92 -3.36 2.68
CA GLY A 153 -3.54 -2.16 3.42
C GLY A 153 -3.37 -2.41 4.92
N VAL A 154 -4.21 -3.26 5.51
CA VAL A 154 -4.07 -3.67 6.92
C VAL A 154 -2.80 -4.49 7.14
N TYR A 155 -2.52 -5.47 6.29
CA TYR A 155 -1.28 -6.24 6.40
C TYR A 155 -0.03 -5.39 6.20
N LEU A 156 -0.07 -4.41 5.30
CA LEU A 156 1.06 -3.55 4.97
C LEU A 156 1.39 -2.56 6.10
N PHE A 157 0.37 -1.95 6.71
CA PHE A 157 0.55 -0.81 7.63
C PHE A 157 0.11 -1.12 9.07
N GLY A 158 -0.40 -2.32 9.36
CA GLY A 158 -0.73 -2.77 10.70
C GLY A 158 -1.73 -1.87 11.42
N SER A 159 -1.41 -1.45 12.65
CA SER A 159 -2.26 -0.56 13.45
C SER A 159 -2.53 0.78 12.78
N ASP A 160 -1.63 1.26 11.91
CA ASP A 160 -1.85 2.53 11.19
C ASP A 160 -2.97 2.42 10.14
N ALA A 161 -3.32 1.20 9.74
CA ALA A 161 -4.47 0.92 8.89
C ALA A 161 -5.78 0.71 9.67
N ILE A 162 -5.69 0.38 10.97
CA ILE A 162 -6.84 0.04 11.80
C ILE A 162 -7.28 1.27 12.58
N MET A 163 -8.56 1.61 12.48
CA MET A 163 -9.17 2.68 13.25
C MET A 163 -10.14 2.07 14.24
N LEU A 164 -9.73 2.02 15.52
CA LEU A 164 -10.62 1.66 16.62
C LEU A 164 -11.74 2.71 16.70
N GLU A 165 -12.98 2.24 16.71
CA GLU A 165 -14.17 3.08 16.76
C GLU A 165 -14.37 3.66 18.17
#